data_AF-A0A382F856-F1
#
_entry.id   AF-A0A382F856-F1
#
_cell.length_a   1.000
_cell.length_b   1.000
_cell.length_c   1.000
_cell.angle_alpha   90.00
_cell.angle_beta   90.00
_cell.angle_gamma   90.00
#
_symmetry.space_group_name_H-M   'P 1'
#
loop_
_entity.id
_entity.type
_entity.pdbx_description
1 polymer ?
#
loop_
_entity_poly.entity_id
_entity_poly.type
_entity_poly.pdbx_seq_one_letter_code
_entity_poly.pdbx_strand_id
1 'polypeptide(L)'
;VTTTAQAGSTRDNTFFGHPRGLATLFFTEMWERFSYYGMRALLILFMVTATDAANPGLELDVATAGAIYGLYTSLVYILALPGGWVADNLWGQQKAIWVGGWIIALGHFTMAIPTTFAFFLGMVFIICGTGLLKPNVSTVVGDLYPEGGARRDAGFSIFYMGINIGAFFGPLVTGALGESGNWHWGFGAAGVGMVLGLIQYRMGAENLGEAGKLKTDDSPDELAGKSRRFFGGFFAIVVALFVFGLLVSIDVIPLSLTQIATILGYGVLVIVGLYFVYLWTNGQHTMEENKRMGVIFWLFLLIA
;
A
#
# COMPACT_ATOMS: atom_id res chain seq x y z
N VAL A 1 -1.50 36.37 42.80
CA VAL A 1 -1.62 34.90 42.94
C VAL A 1 -1.55 34.32 41.55
N THR A 2 -0.37 33.88 41.16
CA THR A 2 -0.07 33.36 39.82
C THR A 2 -0.32 31.86 39.85
N THR A 3 -1.42 31.41 39.25
CA THR A 3 -1.74 29.98 39.14
C THR A 3 -0.86 29.37 38.06
N THR A 4 0.28 28.83 38.47
CA THR A 4 1.01 27.81 37.73
C THR A 4 0.09 26.61 37.53
N ALA A 5 -0.38 26.41 36.29
CA ALA A 5 -1.04 25.18 35.90
C ALA A 5 -0.04 24.03 36.11
N GLN A 6 -0.35 23.17 37.07
CA GLN A 6 0.39 21.94 37.33
C GLN A 6 0.41 21.11 36.05
N ALA A 7 1.61 20.92 35.48
CA ALA A 7 1.88 19.84 34.56
C ALA A 7 1.62 18.53 35.31
N GLY A 8 0.43 17.96 35.07
CA GLY A 8 0.08 16.64 35.58
C GLY A 8 1.08 15.62 35.05
N SER A 9 1.85 15.03 35.96
CA SER A 9 2.72 13.91 35.67
C SER A 9 1.89 12.65 35.41
N THR A 10 1.38 12.49 34.18
CA THR A 10 1.17 11.14 33.67
C THR A 10 2.54 10.58 33.33
N ARG A 11 2.86 9.36 33.76
CA ARG A 11 4.00 8.63 33.18
C ARG A 11 3.68 8.45 31.71
N ASP A 12 4.11 9.41 30.89
CA ASP A 12 3.79 9.44 29.48
C ASP A 12 4.32 8.16 28.88
N ASN A 13 3.38 7.39 28.34
CA ASN A 13 3.56 6.00 27.99
C ASN A 13 4.30 5.93 26.64
N THR A 14 5.44 6.61 26.52
CA THR A 14 6.19 6.91 25.29
C THR A 14 6.82 5.66 24.67
N PHE A 15 7.14 5.75 23.39
CA PHE A 15 7.87 4.73 22.64
C PHE A 15 9.17 5.35 22.11
N PHE A 16 10.31 4.99 22.72
CA PHE A 16 11.60 5.62 22.41
C PHE A 16 11.60 7.16 22.49
N GLY A 17 10.82 7.75 23.41
CA GLY A 17 10.67 9.22 23.53
C GLY A 17 9.67 9.86 22.56
N HIS A 18 9.00 9.05 21.73
CA HIS A 18 7.95 9.48 20.81
C HIS A 18 6.54 9.17 21.38
N PRO A 19 5.48 9.82 20.85
CA PRO A 19 4.10 9.50 21.18
C PRO A 19 3.82 7.99 21.04
N ARG A 20 3.08 7.41 21.98
CA ARG A 20 2.80 5.95 22.00
C ARG A 20 2.11 5.46 20.73
N GLY A 21 1.32 6.31 20.08
CA GLY A 21 0.72 6.04 18.78
C GLY A 21 1.75 5.64 17.71
N LEU A 22 3.01 6.10 17.82
CA LEU A 22 4.08 5.69 16.92
C LEU A 22 4.35 4.18 17.02
N ALA A 23 4.28 3.58 18.22
CA ALA A 23 4.43 2.13 18.38
C ALA A 23 3.31 1.39 17.65
N THR A 24 2.06 1.86 17.77
CA THR A 24 0.91 1.30 17.06
C THR A 24 1.17 1.29 15.55
N LEU A 25 1.55 2.43 14.98
CA LEU A 25 1.77 2.57 13.55
C LEU A 25 3.01 1.81 13.07
N PHE A 26 4.09 1.81 13.86
CA PHE A 26 5.33 1.08 13.58
C PHE A 26 5.06 -0.42 13.38
N PHE A 27 4.40 -1.07 14.35
CA PHE A 27 4.14 -2.51 14.26
C PHE A 27 3.08 -2.83 13.22
N THR A 28 2.08 -1.97 13.04
CA THR A 28 1.08 -2.13 11.96
C THR A 28 1.77 -2.13 10.60
N GLU A 29 2.66 -1.16 10.34
CA GLU A 29 3.42 -1.07 9.09
C GLU A 29 4.40 -2.24 8.96
N MET A 30 5.11 -2.60 10.03
CA MET A 30 6.04 -3.74 10.02
C MET A 30 5.33 -5.04 9.59
N TRP A 31 4.15 -5.33 10.14
CA TRP A 31 3.38 -6.52 9.80
C TRP A 31 2.78 -6.48 8.40
N GLU A 32 2.29 -5.32 7.96
CA GLU A 32 1.84 -5.17 6.58
C GLU A 32 3.02 -5.42 5.62
N ARG A 33 4.20 -4.83 5.90
CA ARG A 33 5.39 -4.97 5.04
C ARG A 33 5.96 -6.38 5.07
N PHE A 34 5.92 -7.04 6.23
CA PHE A 34 6.18 -8.48 6.34
C PHE A 34 5.30 -9.26 5.37
N SER A 35 3.98 -9.03 5.41
CA SER A 35 3.03 -9.76 4.56
C SER A 35 3.24 -9.43 3.07
N TYR A 36 3.49 -8.17 2.73
CA TYR A 36 3.64 -7.69 1.36
C TYR A 36 4.93 -8.20 0.71
N TYR A 37 6.07 -8.02 1.37
CA TYR A 37 7.36 -8.48 0.84
C TYR A 37 7.49 -10.00 0.91
N GLY A 38 6.92 -10.65 1.94
CA GLY A 38 6.88 -12.09 2.03
C GLY A 38 6.09 -12.74 0.89
N MET A 39 4.90 -12.24 0.60
CA MET A 39 4.13 -12.70 -0.56
C MET A 39 4.85 -12.39 -1.88
N ARG A 40 5.44 -11.19 -2.03
CA ARG A 40 6.18 -10.80 -3.25
C ARG A 40 7.38 -11.70 -3.55
N ALA A 41 8.05 -12.23 -2.52
CA ALA A 41 9.17 -13.16 -2.69
C ALA A 41 8.73 -14.46 -3.38
N LEU A 42 7.48 -14.89 -3.15
CA LEU A 42 6.91 -16.11 -3.72
C LEU A 42 6.25 -15.89 -5.08
N LEU A 43 5.78 -14.68 -5.36
CA LEU A 43 4.82 -14.40 -6.43
C LEU A 43 5.30 -14.89 -7.82
N ILE A 44 6.52 -14.50 -8.22
CA ILE A 44 7.08 -14.91 -9.51
C ILE A 44 7.40 -16.40 -9.50
N LEU A 45 8.01 -16.92 -8.43
CA LEU A 45 8.37 -18.33 -8.31
C LEU A 45 7.14 -19.24 -8.48
N PHE A 46 6.04 -18.91 -7.80
CA PHE A 46 4.78 -19.63 -7.93
C PHE A 46 4.21 -19.56 -9.35
N MET A 47 4.24 -18.37 -9.97
CA MET A 47 3.71 -18.20 -11.33
C MET A 47 4.48 -19.00 -12.39
N VAL A 48 5.81 -19.09 -12.28
CA VAL A 48 6.64 -19.76 -13.31
C VAL A 48 6.86 -21.25 -13.05
N THR A 49 6.64 -21.72 -11.82
CA THR A 49 6.83 -23.15 -11.49
C THR A 49 5.81 -24.00 -12.26
N ALA A 50 6.28 -25.12 -12.83
CA ALA A 50 5.47 -26.00 -13.66
C ALA A 50 4.30 -26.63 -12.88
N THR A 51 3.22 -26.97 -13.60
CA THR A 51 2.03 -27.60 -12.99
C THR A 51 2.28 -29.05 -12.55
N ASP A 52 3.30 -29.70 -13.10
CA ASP A 52 3.71 -31.08 -12.78
C ASP A 52 4.91 -31.17 -11.82
N ALA A 53 5.41 -30.02 -11.32
CA ALA A 53 6.50 -29.97 -10.36
C ALA A 53 6.11 -30.56 -8.99
N ALA A 54 7.10 -30.90 -8.17
CA ALA A 54 6.86 -31.41 -6.81
C ALA A 54 6.08 -30.42 -5.92
N ASN A 55 6.21 -29.12 -6.18
CA ASN A 55 5.40 -28.05 -5.59
C ASN A 55 4.72 -27.29 -6.73
N PRO A 56 3.54 -27.73 -7.22
CA PRO A 56 2.93 -27.22 -8.43
C PRO A 56 2.71 -25.71 -8.44
N GLY A 57 3.09 -25.04 -9.53
CA GLY A 57 2.84 -23.63 -9.78
C GLY A 57 1.78 -23.40 -10.88
N LEU A 58 1.87 -22.25 -11.56
CA LEU A 58 0.96 -21.88 -12.65
C LEU A 58 1.54 -22.09 -14.06
N GLU A 59 2.82 -22.42 -14.20
CA GLU A 59 3.50 -22.66 -15.48
C GLU A 59 3.38 -21.50 -16.49
N LEU A 60 3.36 -20.27 -15.99
CA LEU A 60 3.42 -19.07 -16.83
C LEU A 60 4.84 -18.84 -17.33
N ASP A 61 4.98 -18.31 -18.55
CA ASP A 61 6.28 -17.88 -19.03
C ASP A 61 6.79 -16.67 -18.21
N VAL A 62 8.11 -16.52 -18.17
CA VAL A 62 8.78 -15.49 -17.35
C VAL A 62 8.35 -14.07 -17.74
N ALA A 63 8.07 -13.82 -19.03
CA ALA A 63 7.67 -12.48 -19.48
C ALA A 63 6.25 -12.16 -19.00
N THR A 64 5.31 -13.10 -19.07
CA THR A 64 3.96 -12.94 -18.53
C THR A 64 3.97 -12.79 -17.00
N ALA A 65 4.74 -13.63 -16.29
CA ALA A 65 4.89 -13.52 -14.83
C ALA A 65 5.49 -12.16 -14.41
N GLY A 66 6.51 -11.68 -15.13
CA GLY A 66 7.11 -10.38 -14.93
C GLY A 66 6.14 -9.22 -15.21
N ALA A 67 5.33 -9.32 -16.26
CA ALA A 67 4.31 -8.34 -16.59
C ALA A 67 3.21 -8.27 -15.53
N ILE A 68 2.73 -9.41 -15.03
CA ILE A 68 1.77 -9.48 -13.91
C ILE A 68 2.36 -8.81 -12.66
N TYR A 69 3.61 -9.11 -12.33
CA TYR A 69 4.29 -8.50 -11.17
C TYR A 69 4.44 -6.97 -11.32
N GLY A 70 4.83 -6.50 -12.50
CA GLY A 70 4.94 -5.08 -12.82
C GLY A 70 3.61 -4.34 -12.73
N LEU A 71 2.53 -4.94 -13.25
CA LEU A 71 1.17 -4.40 -13.14
C LEU A 71 0.70 -4.36 -11.69
N TYR A 72 0.91 -5.46 -10.95
CA TYR A 72 0.57 -5.54 -9.53
C TYR A 72 1.24 -4.42 -8.72
N THR A 73 2.56 -4.27 -8.87
CA THR A 73 3.30 -3.23 -8.14
C THR A 73 2.85 -1.83 -8.53
N SER A 74 2.64 -1.57 -9.82
CA SER A 74 2.14 -0.27 -10.31
C SER A 74 0.76 0.07 -9.75
N LEU A 75 -0.16 -0.88 -9.77
CA LEU A 75 -1.53 -0.69 -9.27
C LEU A 75 -1.56 -0.39 -7.77
N VAL A 76 -0.68 -1.00 -6.96
CA VAL A 76 -0.55 -0.67 -5.53
C VAL A 76 -0.25 0.81 -5.32
N TYR A 77 0.58 1.43 -6.17
CA TYR A 77 0.87 2.87 -6.08
C TYR A 77 -0.26 3.73 -6.64
N ILE A 78 -0.87 3.31 -7.76
CA ILE A 78 -2.00 4.04 -8.37
C ILE A 78 -3.19 4.10 -7.40
N LEU A 79 -3.54 2.98 -6.76
CA LEU A 79 -4.68 2.87 -5.84
C LEU A 79 -4.45 3.59 -4.51
N ALA A 80 -3.22 4.00 -4.19
CA ALA A 80 -2.96 4.87 -3.05
C ALA A 80 -3.59 6.27 -3.21
N LEU A 81 -3.73 6.77 -4.44
CA LEU A 81 -4.37 8.06 -4.71
C LEU A 81 -5.87 8.07 -4.32
N PRO A 82 -6.74 7.21 -4.89
CA PRO A 82 -8.13 7.14 -4.48
C PRO A 82 -8.27 6.68 -3.02
N GLY A 83 -7.39 5.82 -2.51
CA GLY A 83 -7.42 5.39 -1.11
C GLY A 83 -7.14 6.51 -0.11
N GLY A 84 -6.20 7.41 -0.42
CA GLY A 84 -5.98 8.64 0.34
C GLY A 84 -7.18 9.58 0.27
N TRP A 85 -7.72 9.79 -0.94
CA TRP A 85 -8.91 10.62 -1.12
C TRP A 85 -10.12 10.13 -0.28
N VAL A 86 -10.35 8.82 -0.23
CA VAL A 86 -11.42 8.22 0.61
C VAL A 86 -11.20 8.53 2.08
N ALA A 87 -9.98 8.42 2.57
CA ALA A 87 -9.68 8.73 3.96
C ALA A 87 -9.90 10.21 4.26
N ASP A 88 -9.41 11.10 3.40
CA ASP A 88 -9.47 12.54 3.62
C ASP A 88 -10.90 13.08 3.55
N ASN A 89 -11.78 12.47 2.73
CA ASN A 89 -13.10 13.04 2.43
C ASN A 89 -14.27 12.24 3.02
N LEU A 90 -14.10 10.96 3.37
CA LEU A 90 -15.22 10.09 3.73
C LEU A 90 -15.04 9.34 5.05
N TRP A 91 -13.84 8.82 5.32
CA TRP A 91 -13.67 7.80 6.36
C TRP A 91 -12.81 8.23 7.54
N GLY A 92 -11.86 9.13 7.32
CA GLY A 92 -10.70 9.30 8.19
C GLY A 92 -9.67 8.19 7.96
N GLN A 93 -8.42 8.53 8.23
CA GLN A 93 -7.25 7.68 8.01
C GLN A 93 -7.27 6.46 8.93
N GLN A 94 -7.69 6.59 10.18
CA GLN A 94 -7.78 5.44 11.11
C GLN A 94 -8.72 4.34 10.60
N LYS A 95 -9.87 4.72 10.04
CA LYS A 95 -10.84 3.77 9.48
C LYS A 95 -10.33 3.18 8.17
N ALA A 96 -9.69 3.98 7.32
CA ALA A 96 -9.08 3.50 6.08
C ALA A 96 -7.97 2.47 6.34
N ILE A 97 -7.12 2.68 7.35
CA ILE A 97 -6.10 1.72 7.79
C ILE A 97 -6.75 0.41 8.25
N TRP A 98 -7.78 0.50 9.11
CA TRP A 98 -8.47 -0.67 9.65
C TRP A 98 -9.14 -1.51 8.57
N VAL A 99 -9.92 -0.88 7.70
CA VAL A 99 -10.62 -1.55 6.60
C VAL A 99 -9.63 -2.07 5.56
N GLY A 100 -8.65 -1.24 5.18
CA GLY A 100 -7.61 -1.61 4.22
C GLY A 100 -6.82 -2.84 4.68
N GLY A 101 -6.43 -2.88 5.96
CA GLY A 101 -5.70 -4.03 6.50
C GLY A 101 -6.51 -5.33 6.51
N TRP A 102 -7.82 -5.30 6.80
CA TRP A 102 -8.68 -6.48 6.68
C TRP A 102 -8.82 -6.95 5.23
N ILE A 103 -8.90 -6.03 4.27
CA ILE A 103 -8.91 -6.38 2.85
C ILE A 103 -7.58 -7.04 2.45
N ILE A 104 -6.43 -6.55 2.93
CA ILE A 104 -5.12 -7.20 2.70
C ILE A 104 -5.10 -8.62 3.29
N ALA A 105 -5.56 -8.79 4.53
CA ALA A 105 -5.60 -10.10 5.19
C ALA A 105 -6.49 -11.08 4.41
N LEU A 106 -7.69 -10.64 3.98
CA LEU A 106 -8.57 -11.42 3.12
C LEU A 106 -7.88 -11.80 1.81
N GLY A 107 -7.14 -10.88 1.20
CA GLY A 107 -6.38 -11.15 -0.01
C GLY A 107 -5.36 -12.27 0.15
N HIS A 108 -4.53 -12.23 1.20
CA HIS A 108 -3.57 -13.28 1.47
C HIS A 108 -4.21 -14.65 1.73
N PHE A 109 -5.29 -14.70 2.52
CA PHE A 109 -6.01 -15.96 2.74
C PHE A 109 -6.72 -16.46 1.48
N THR A 110 -7.15 -15.56 0.60
CA THR A 110 -7.71 -15.93 -0.71
C THR A 110 -6.61 -16.55 -1.59
N MET A 111 -5.38 -16.02 -1.59
CA MET A 111 -4.24 -16.64 -2.28
C MET A 111 -3.81 -18.00 -1.68
N ALA A 112 -4.14 -18.26 -0.42
CA ALA A 112 -3.89 -19.55 0.21
C ALA A 112 -4.85 -20.66 -0.26
N ILE A 113 -5.90 -20.32 -1.03
CA ILE A 113 -6.80 -21.30 -1.65
C ILE A 113 -6.13 -21.78 -2.96
N PRO A 114 -5.98 -23.11 -3.18
CA PRO A 114 -5.23 -23.67 -4.30
C PRO A 114 -5.99 -23.63 -5.63
N THR A 115 -6.32 -22.42 -6.09
CA THR A 115 -6.92 -22.18 -7.41
C THR A 115 -6.35 -20.93 -8.04
N THR A 116 -6.18 -20.94 -9.36
CA THR A 116 -5.70 -19.79 -10.14
C THR A 116 -6.60 -18.56 -9.96
N PHE A 117 -7.93 -18.77 -9.91
CA PHE A 117 -8.89 -17.70 -9.67
C PHE A 117 -8.68 -17.03 -8.30
N ALA A 118 -8.54 -17.82 -7.24
CA ALA A 118 -8.34 -17.28 -5.90
C ALA A 118 -6.97 -16.57 -5.77
N PHE A 119 -5.93 -17.06 -6.43
CA PHE A 119 -4.64 -16.37 -6.51
C PHE A 119 -4.79 -14.94 -7.06
N PHE A 120 -5.39 -14.78 -8.24
CA PHE A 120 -5.57 -13.45 -8.85
C PHE A 120 -6.57 -12.58 -8.08
N LEU A 121 -7.66 -13.15 -7.56
CA LEU A 121 -8.61 -12.42 -6.73
C LEU A 121 -7.95 -11.89 -5.44
N GLY A 122 -7.09 -12.70 -4.83
CA GLY A 122 -6.31 -12.30 -3.66
C GLY A 122 -5.36 -11.15 -3.95
N MET A 123 -4.68 -11.15 -5.10
CA MET A 123 -3.86 -10.01 -5.55
C MET A 123 -4.68 -8.72 -5.67
N VAL A 124 -5.90 -8.79 -6.22
CA VAL A 124 -6.81 -7.63 -6.34
C VAL A 124 -7.17 -7.08 -4.95
N PHE A 125 -7.51 -7.95 -4.00
CA PHE A 125 -7.78 -7.52 -2.63
C PHE A 125 -6.55 -6.84 -2.01
N ILE A 126 -5.35 -7.42 -2.15
CA ILE A 126 -4.14 -6.80 -1.60
C ILE A 126 -3.89 -5.42 -2.23
N ILE A 127 -4.04 -5.27 -3.55
CA ILE A 127 -3.91 -3.97 -4.23
C ILE A 127 -4.86 -2.92 -3.61
N CYS A 128 -6.14 -3.25 -3.49
CA CYS A 128 -7.15 -2.34 -2.94
C CYS A 128 -6.90 -2.02 -1.46
N GLY A 129 -6.56 -3.04 -0.67
CA GLY A 129 -6.31 -2.90 0.76
C GLY A 129 -5.06 -2.08 1.05
N THR A 130 -3.95 -2.32 0.33
CA THR A 130 -2.73 -1.52 0.45
C THR A 130 -2.96 -0.08 -0.03
N GLY A 131 -3.76 0.13 -1.08
CA GLY A 131 -4.17 1.47 -1.52
C GLY A 131 -4.88 2.28 -0.42
N LEU A 132 -5.67 1.62 0.44
CA LEU A 132 -6.30 2.24 1.60
C LEU A 132 -5.37 2.37 2.81
N LEU A 133 -4.48 1.41 3.06
CA LEU A 133 -3.65 1.42 4.28
C LEU A 133 -2.42 2.32 4.12
N LYS A 134 -1.63 2.12 3.06
CA LYS A 134 -0.29 2.68 2.88
C LYS A 134 -0.20 4.22 2.90
N PRO A 135 -1.03 4.98 2.15
CA PRO A 135 -0.95 6.44 2.22
C PRO A 135 -1.41 6.96 3.58
N ASN A 136 -2.41 6.30 4.17
CA ASN A 136 -3.10 6.79 5.35
C ASN A 136 -2.33 6.55 6.65
N VAL A 137 -1.64 5.42 6.79
CA VAL A 137 -0.79 5.15 7.96
C VAL A 137 0.32 6.20 8.11
N SER A 138 0.94 6.62 7.00
CA SER A 138 1.99 7.64 7.01
C SER A 138 1.44 9.02 7.37
N THR A 139 0.21 9.34 6.94
CA THR A 139 -0.49 10.57 7.35
C THR A 139 -0.71 10.60 8.87
N VAL A 140 -1.17 9.49 9.47
CA VAL A 140 -1.37 9.43 10.93
C VAL A 140 -0.04 9.60 11.68
N VAL A 141 1.08 9.08 11.16
CA VAL A 141 2.41 9.35 11.76
C VAL A 141 2.71 10.84 11.76
N GLY A 142 2.41 11.55 10.68
CA GLY A 142 2.56 13.01 10.60
C GLY A 142 1.69 13.75 11.62
N ASP A 143 0.42 13.34 11.75
CA ASP A 143 -0.54 13.95 12.67
C ASP A 143 -0.17 13.78 14.15
N LEU A 144 0.67 12.81 14.50
CA LEU A 144 1.18 12.65 15.87
C LEU A 144 2.14 13.78 16.30
N TYR A 145 2.62 14.59 15.35
CA TYR A 145 3.58 15.68 15.59
C TYR A 145 3.06 17.00 15.00
N PRO A 146 2.02 17.62 15.58
CA PRO A 146 1.50 18.90 15.11
C PRO A 146 2.56 20.03 15.14
N GLU A 147 3.58 19.91 15.99
CA GLU A 147 4.72 20.82 16.07
C GLU A 147 5.71 20.68 14.91
N GLY A 148 5.70 19.53 14.22
CA GLY A 148 6.66 19.20 13.16
C GLY A 148 8.12 19.14 13.64
N GLY A 149 9.04 19.56 12.78
CA GLY A 149 10.48 19.67 13.08
C GLY A 149 11.21 18.33 13.28
N ALA A 150 12.40 18.41 13.88
CA ALA A 150 13.33 17.27 13.99
C ALA A 150 12.74 16.05 14.71
N ARG A 151 11.81 16.25 15.66
CA ARG A 151 11.15 15.13 16.36
C ARG A 151 10.22 14.35 15.43
N ARG A 152 9.52 15.03 14.51
CA ARG A 152 8.72 14.38 13.47
C ARG A 152 9.62 13.56 12.54
N ASP A 153 10.73 14.14 12.07
CA ASP A 153 11.66 13.48 11.15
C ASP A 153 12.28 12.22 11.78
N ALA A 154 12.66 12.28 13.06
CA ALA A 154 13.11 11.12 13.82
C ALA A 154 11.98 10.07 13.99
N GLY A 155 10.74 10.52 14.20
CA GLY A 155 9.56 9.65 14.23
C GLY A 155 9.33 8.89 12.92
N PHE A 156 9.45 9.57 11.77
CA PHE A 156 9.41 8.93 10.45
C PHE A 156 10.57 7.94 10.25
N SER A 157 11.77 8.28 10.75
CA SER A 157 12.93 7.37 10.68
C SER A 157 12.66 6.06 11.44
N ILE A 158 12.10 6.15 12.66
CA ILE A 158 11.69 4.97 13.42
C ILE A 158 10.59 4.20 12.68
N PHE A 159 9.58 4.90 12.17
CA PHE A 159 8.49 4.29 11.40
C PHE A 159 9.02 3.48 10.19
N TYR A 160 9.96 4.05 9.41
CA TYR A 160 10.56 3.37 8.27
C TYR A 160 11.47 2.20 8.65
N MET A 161 12.03 2.16 9.85
CA MET A 161 12.71 0.95 10.33
C MET A 161 11.76 -0.25 10.40
N GLY A 162 10.47 -0.03 10.70
CA GLY A 162 9.46 -1.09 10.67
C GLY A 162 9.30 -1.69 9.28
N ILE A 163 9.37 -0.87 8.23
CA ILE A 163 9.33 -1.32 6.83
C ILE A 163 10.49 -2.27 6.54
N ASN A 164 11.72 -1.89 6.91
CA ASN A 164 12.92 -2.69 6.67
C ASN A 164 12.88 -4.02 7.44
N ILE A 165 12.42 -4.00 8.69
CA ILE A 165 12.27 -5.21 9.51
C ILE A 165 11.25 -6.16 8.87
N GLY A 166 10.09 -5.65 8.46
CA GLY A 166 9.09 -6.45 7.75
C GLY A 166 9.63 -7.00 6.43
N ALA A 167 10.30 -6.17 5.63
CA ALA A 167 10.89 -6.58 4.35
C ALA A 167 11.99 -7.64 4.50
N PHE A 168 12.71 -7.64 5.63
CA PHE A 168 13.72 -8.64 5.94
C PHE A 168 13.10 -9.97 6.37
N PHE A 169 12.19 -9.96 7.35
CA PHE A 169 11.64 -11.19 7.91
C PHE A 169 10.53 -11.82 7.05
N GLY A 170 9.79 -11.02 6.29
CA GLY A 170 8.69 -11.47 5.44
C GLY A 170 9.15 -12.60 4.49
N PRO A 171 10.08 -12.32 3.56
CA PRO A 171 10.61 -13.33 2.63
C PRO A 171 11.22 -14.54 3.31
N LEU A 172 11.88 -14.39 4.47
CA LEU A 172 12.50 -15.52 5.17
C LEU A 172 11.46 -16.51 5.69
N VAL A 173 10.37 -16.01 6.28
CA VAL A 173 9.31 -16.86 6.85
C VAL A 173 8.40 -17.42 5.75
N THR A 174 7.88 -16.55 4.87
CA THR A 174 6.96 -16.98 3.82
C THR A 174 7.67 -17.80 2.75
N GLY A 175 8.93 -17.48 2.43
CA GLY A 175 9.80 -18.25 1.56
C GLY A 175 10.03 -19.66 2.07
N ALA A 176 10.48 -19.79 3.33
CA ALA A 176 10.70 -21.09 3.95
C ALA A 176 9.44 -21.97 3.98
N LEU A 177 8.27 -21.39 4.23
CA LEU A 177 6.99 -22.13 4.24
C LEU A 177 6.45 -22.41 2.83
N GLY A 178 6.65 -21.50 1.87
CA GLY A 178 6.18 -21.67 0.49
C GLY A 178 6.99 -22.71 -0.25
N GLU A 179 8.31 -22.75 -0.04
CA GLU A 179 9.22 -23.69 -0.69
C GLU A 179 9.21 -25.09 -0.03
N SER A 180 8.62 -25.26 1.15
CA SER A 180 8.55 -26.56 1.84
C SER A 180 7.55 -27.56 1.22
N GLY A 181 7.19 -27.36 -0.05
CA GLY A 181 6.32 -28.26 -0.83
C GLY A 181 4.88 -27.79 -1.02
N ASN A 182 4.49 -26.60 -0.53
CA ASN A 182 3.19 -26.02 -0.83
C ASN A 182 3.21 -24.48 -0.68
N TRP A 183 3.18 -23.78 -1.82
CA TRP A 183 3.19 -22.31 -1.92
C TRP A 183 2.13 -21.61 -1.08
N HIS A 184 0.98 -22.25 -0.88
CA HIS A 184 -0.17 -21.68 -0.17
C HIS A 184 0.09 -21.51 1.33
N TRP A 185 1.01 -22.28 1.93
CA TRP A 185 1.46 -22.01 3.31
C TRP A 185 2.19 -20.69 3.41
N GLY A 186 2.99 -20.34 2.40
CA GLY A 186 3.68 -19.05 2.33
C GLY A 186 2.69 -17.88 2.22
N PHE A 187 1.69 -17.98 1.35
CA PHE A 187 0.61 -16.97 1.25
C PHE A 187 -0.24 -16.89 2.53
N GLY A 188 -0.58 -18.03 3.13
CA GLY A 188 -1.31 -18.08 4.40
C GLY A 188 -0.53 -17.45 5.56
N ALA A 189 0.78 -17.70 5.63
CA ALA A 189 1.66 -17.11 6.64
C ALA A 189 1.74 -15.58 6.52
N ALA A 190 1.76 -15.04 5.29
CA ALA A 190 1.64 -13.61 5.06
C ALA A 190 0.30 -13.06 5.61
N GLY A 191 -0.80 -13.77 5.38
CA GLY A 191 -2.12 -13.44 5.92
C GLY A 191 -2.18 -13.44 7.45
N VAL A 192 -1.58 -14.44 8.09
CA VAL A 192 -1.43 -14.49 9.57
C VAL A 192 -0.66 -13.28 10.07
N GLY A 193 0.47 -12.94 9.43
CA GLY A 193 1.23 -11.74 9.79
C GLY A 193 0.39 -10.46 9.72
N MET A 194 -0.40 -10.29 8.66
CA MET A 194 -1.31 -9.15 8.53
C MET A 194 -2.36 -9.11 9.66
N VAL A 195 -2.95 -10.25 10.04
CA VAL A 195 -3.91 -10.33 11.15
C VAL A 195 -3.26 -9.98 12.48
N LEU A 196 -2.02 -10.40 12.73
CA LEU A 196 -1.27 -9.99 13.92
C LEU A 196 -1.07 -8.47 13.96
N GLY A 197 -0.76 -7.86 12.81
CA GLY A 197 -0.72 -6.40 12.65
C GLY A 197 -2.04 -5.73 12.98
N LEU A 198 -3.16 -6.28 12.51
CA LEU A 198 -4.50 -5.75 12.81
C LEU A 198 -4.86 -5.88 14.30
N ILE A 199 -4.59 -7.02 14.92
CA ILE A 199 -4.81 -7.21 16.37
C ILE A 199 -4.02 -6.15 17.15
N GLN A 200 -2.74 -5.96 16.79
CA GLN A 200 -1.89 -4.96 17.41
C GLN A 200 -2.41 -3.53 17.18
N TYR A 201 -2.84 -3.21 15.96
CA TYR A 201 -3.44 -1.92 15.62
C TYR A 201 -4.66 -1.65 16.50
N ARG A 202 -5.56 -2.63 16.65
CA ARG A 202 -6.77 -2.48 17.46
C ARG A 202 -6.46 -2.28 18.94
N MET A 203 -5.50 -3.02 19.49
CA MET A 203 -5.04 -2.86 20.88
C MET A 203 -4.37 -1.50 21.11
N GLY A 204 -3.71 -0.95 20.09
CA GLY A 204 -2.99 0.31 20.15
C GLY A 204 -3.77 1.53 19.67
N ALA A 205 -5.00 1.36 19.18
CA ALA A 205 -5.77 2.41 18.49
C ALA A 205 -6.10 3.60 19.39
N GLU A 206 -6.35 3.37 20.69
CA GLU A 206 -6.62 4.45 21.64
C GLU A 206 -5.44 5.43 21.76
N ASN A 207 -4.21 4.94 21.55
CA ASN A 207 -3.00 5.77 21.60
C ASN A 207 -2.85 6.72 20.41
N LEU A 208 -3.70 6.60 19.38
CA LEU A 208 -3.72 7.51 18.23
C LEU A 208 -4.53 8.79 18.53
N GLY A 209 -5.44 8.75 19.52
CA GLY A 209 -6.26 9.90 19.87
C GLY A 209 -7.02 10.48 18.67
N GLU A 210 -6.85 11.78 18.44
CA GLU A 210 -7.47 12.52 17.33
C GLU A 210 -6.69 12.45 16.00
N ALA A 211 -5.48 11.87 15.99
CA ALA A 211 -4.65 11.77 14.78
C ALA A 211 -5.33 10.85 13.75
N GLY A 212 -5.51 11.32 12.51
CA GLY A 212 -6.15 10.53 11.46
C GLY A 212 -7.66 10.27 11.62
N LYS A 213 -8.36 11.00 12.51
CA LYS A 213 -9.82 11.02 12.50
C LYS A 213 -10.32 11.97 11.41
N LEU A 214 -11.46 11.66 10.81
CA LEU A 214 -12.10 12.54 9.84
C LEU A 214 -12.49 13.86 10.52
N LYS A 215 -11.97 14.97 10.01
CA LYS A 215 -12.32 16.32 10.43
C LYS A 215 -13.10 16.97 9.29
N THR A 216 -14.42 17.01 9.41
CA THR A 216 -15.30 17.61 8.40
C THR A 216 -16.51 18.28 9.05
N ASP A 217 -16.94 19.39 8.45
CA ASP A 217 -18.18 20.10 8.80
C ASP A 217 -19.37 19.62 7.94
N ASP A 218 -19.14 18.66 7.03
CA ASP A 218 -20.19 18.11 6.17
C ASP A 218 -21.28 17.42 7.01
N SER A 219 -22.54 17.64 6.63
CA SER A 219 -23.67 16.89 7.17
C SER A 219 -23.63 15.40 6.76
N PRO A 220 -24.29 14.49 7.51
CA PRO A 220 -24.36 13.08 7.15
C PRO A 220 -24.88 12.82 5.73
N ASP A 221 -25.83 13.63 5.24
CA ASP A 221 -26.40 13.51 3.90
C ASP A 221 -25.41 13.94 2.81
N GLU A 222 -24.61 14.97 3.07
CA GLU A 222 -23.54 15.41 2.16
C GLU A 222 -22.44 14.35 2.04
N LEU A 223 -22.04 13.76 3.17
CA LEU A 223 -21.07 12.65 3.20
C LEU A 223 -21.61 11.42 2.44
N ALA A 224 -22.88 11.07 2.62
CA ALA A 224 -23.52 9.98 1.88
C ALA A 224 -23.54 10.27 0.36
N GLY A 225 -23.81 11.53 -0.03
CA GLY A 225 -23.77 11.98 -1.42
C GLY A 225 -22.37 11.94 -2.03
N LYS A 226 -21.33 12.35 -1.29
CA LYS A 226 -19.91 12.22 -1.72
C LYS A 226 -19.52 10.75 -1.88
N SER A 227 -19.86 9.93 -0.89
CA SER A 227 -19.61 8.48 -0.88
C SER A 227 -20.24 7.80 -2.09
N ARG A 228 -21.54 8.02 -2.35
CA ARG A 228 -22.24 7.40 -3.48
C ARG A 228 -21.63 7.80 -4.83
N ARG A 229 -21.27 9.07 -5.01
CA ARG A 229 -20.61 9.55 -6.24
C ARG A 229 -19.25 8.90 -6.44
N PHE A 230 -18.44 8.85 -5.38
CA PHE A 230 -17.12 8.24 -5.44
C PHE A 230 -17.20 6.75 -5.72
N PHE A 231 -17.92 5.97 -4.90
CA PHE A 231 -18.02 4.53 -5.08
C PHE A 231 -18.78 4.16 -6.36
N GLY A 232 -19.75 4.96 -6.80
CA GLY A 232 -20.41 4.80 -8.09
C GLY A 232 -19.44 4.99 -9.26
N GLY A 233 -18.62 6.04 -9.24
CA GLY A 233 -17.59 6.28 -10.24
C GLY A 233 -16.50 5.21 -10.22
N PHE A 234 -16.03 4.82 -9.03
CA PHE A 234 -15.05 3.75 -8.86
C PHE A 234 -15.59 2.41 -9.38
N PHE A 235 -16.84 2.06 -9.05
CA PHE A 235 -17.49 0.86 -9.56
C PHE A 235 -17.63 0.89 -11.09
N ALA A 236 -18.00 2.04 -11.67
CA ALA A 236 -18.05 2.20 -13.12
C ALA A 236 -16.68 1.96 -13.78
N ILE A 237 -15.59 2.46 -13.19
CA ILE A 237 -14.22 2.21 -13.65
C ILE A 237 -13.88 0.71 -13.54
N VAL A 238 -14.19 0.07 -12.41
CA VAL A 238 -13.95 -1.38 -12.23
C VAL A 238 -14.72 -2.20 -13.25
N VAL A 239 -15.99 -1.89 -13.50
CA VAL A 239 -16.79 -2.54 -14.53
C VAL A 239 -16.21 -2.30 -15.92
N ALA A 240 -15.76 -1.08 -16.24
CA ALA A 240 -15.12 -0.78 -17.52
C ALA A 240 -13.82 -1.58 -17.72
N LEU A 241 -12.98 -1.68 -16.68
CA LEU A 241 -11.76 -2.49 -16.70
C LEU A 241 -12.06 -3.99 -16.84
N PHE A 242 -13.10 -4.48 -16.17
CA PHE A 242 -13.55 -5.87 -16.28
C PHE A 242 -14.06 -6.18 -17.70
N VAL A 243 -14.89 -5.30 -18.27
CA VAL A 243 -15.38 -5.43 -19.66
C VAL A 243 -14.20 -5.36 -20.64
N PHE A 244 -13.25 -4.45 -20.44
CA PHE A 244 -12.03 -4.39 -21.25
C PHE A 244 -11.24 -5.71 -21.17
N GLY A 245 -11.05 -6.26 -19.96
CA GLY A 245 -10.40 -7.56 -19.77
C GLY A 245 -11.14 -8.70 -20.46
N LEU A 246 -12.48 -8.72 -20.42
CA LEU A 246 -13.28 -9.70 -21.14
C LEU A 246 -13.10 -9.57 -22.66
N LEU A 247 -13.15 -8.35 -23.21
CA LEU A 247 -12.96 -8.10 -24.65
C LEU A 247 -11.57 -8.53 -25.13
N VAL A 248 -10.54 -8.37 -24.28
CA VAL A 248 -9.20 -8.88 -24.54
C VAL A 248 -9.19 -10.41 -24.49
N SER A 249 -9.84 -11.04 -23.51
CA SER A 249 -9.84 -12.51 -23.35
C SER A 249 -10.58 -13.27 -24.46
N ILE A 250 -11.51 -12.62 -25.17
CA ILE A 250 -12.24 -13.20 -26.31
C ILE A 250 -11.65 -12.79 -27.67
N ASP A 251 -10.43 -12.22 -27.67
CA ASP A 251 -9.69 -11.78 -28.85
C ASP A 251 -10.39 -10.69 -29.70
N VAL A 252 -11.38 -9.98 -29.15
CA VAL A 252 -11.97 -8.79 -29.81
C VAL A 252 -10.97 -7.63 -29.82
N ILE A 253 -10.18 -7.50 -28.75
CA ILE A 253 -9.06 -6.57 -28.66
C ILE A 253 -7.77 -7.42 -28.61
N PRO A 254 -6.99 -7.49 -29.71
CA PRO A 254 -5.83 -8.39 -29.80
C PRO A 254 -4.61 -7.82 -29.06
N LEU A 255 -4.72 -7.72 -27.73
CA LEU A 255 -3.64 -7.26 -26.85
C LEU A 255 -3.25 -8.39 -25.89
N SER A 256 -1.97 -8.73 -25.89
CA SER A 256 -1.40 -9.61 -24.86
C SER A 256 -1.20 -8.85 -23.53
N LEU A 257 -1.12 -9.59 -22.43
CA LEU A 257 -0.86 -9.03 -21.10
C LEU A 257 0.50 -8.30 -21.04
N THR A 258 1.51 -8.82 -21.74
CA THR A 258 2.83 -8.18 -21.87
C THR A 258 2.75 -6.86 -22.63
N GLN A 259 1.96 -6.77 -23.71
CA GLN A 259 1.70 -5.51 -24.41
C GLN A 259 0.98 -4.50 -23.52
N ILE A 260 -0.04 -4.93 -22.76
CA ILE A 260 -0.75 -4.06 -21.81
C ILE A 260 0.22 -3.49 -20.77
N ALA A 261 1.04 -4.35 -20.15
CA ALA A 261 2.05 -3.93 -19.20
C ALA A 261 3.08 -2.96 -19.82
N THR A 262 3.50 -3.23 -21.05
CA THR A 262 4.45 -2.39 -21.79
C THR A 262 3.87 -1.02 -22.10
N ILE A 263 2.62 -0.95 -22.59
CA ILE A 263 1.92 0.31 -22.90
C ILE A 263 1.74 1.13 -21.62
N LEU A 264 1.32 0.50 -20.52
CA LEU A 264 1.19 1.17 -19.22
C LEU A 264 2.54 1.67 -18.72
N GLY A 265 3.61 0.88 -18.85
CA GLY A 265 4.97 1.28 -18.51
C GLY A 265 5.42 2.53 -19.26
N TYR A 266 5.29 2.55 -20.59
CA TYR A 266 5.57 3.74 -21.38
C TYR A 266 4.67 4.91 -21.00
N GLY A 267 3.39 4.67 -20.73
CA GLY A 267 2.45 5.70 -20.28
C GLY A 267 2.91 6.37 -18.97
N VAL A 268 3.35 5.60 -17.98
CA VAL A 268 3.91 6.13 -16.73
C VAL A 268 5.16 6.96 -17.00
N LEU A 269 6.08 6.47 -17.84
CA LEU A 269 7.30 7.22 -18.20
C LEU A 269 6.97 8.55 -18.88
N VAL A 270 5.99 8.56 -19.80
CA VAL A 270 5.51 9.79 -20.45
C VAL A 270 4.92 10.74 -19.42
N ILE A 271 4.04 10.27 -18.54
CA ILE A 271 3.43 11.10 -17.49
C ILE A 271 4.51 11.71 -16.58
N VAL A 272 5.48 10.92 -16.16
CA VAL A 272 6.60 11.42 -15.33
C VAL A 272 7.43 12.44 -16.10
N GLY A 273 7.75 12.18 -17.37
CA GLY A 273 8.46 13.13 -18.22
C GLY A 273 7.71 14.46 -18.37
N LEU A 274 6.40 14.40 -18.65
CA LEU A 274 5.54 15.58 -18.71
C LEU A 274 5.46 16.33 -17.38
N TYR A 275 5.45 15.60 -16.25
CA TYR A 275 5.46 16.20 -14.93
C TYR A 275 6.76 16.97 -14.65
N PHE A 276 7.92 16.41 -15.01
CA PHE A 276 9.19 17.14 -14.92
C PHE A 276 9.20 18.38 -15.81
N VAL A 277 8.74 18.27 -17.07
CA VAL A 277 8.63 19.42 -17.98
C VAL A 277 7.75 20.51 -17.36
N TYR A 278 6.60 20.13 -16.82
CA TYR A 278 5.69 21.05 -16.13
C TYR A 278 6.38 21.75 -14.95
N LEU A 279 7.10 21.02 -14.10
CA LEU A 279 7.82 21.63 -12.98
C LEU A 279 8.88 22.64 -13.45
N TRP A 280 9.63 22.33 -14.51
CA TRP A 280 10.63 23.26 -15.07
C TRP A 280 10.03 24.51 -15.68
N THR A 281 8.90 24.40 -16.39
CA THR A 281 8.31 25.54 -17.10
C THR A 281 7.40 26.39 -16.21
N ASN A 282 6.65 25.76 -15.29
CA ASN A 282 5.59 26.42 -14.54
C ASN A 282 5.85 26.50 -13.03
N GLY A 283 6.89 25.84 -12.51
CA GLY A 283 7.12 25.72 -11.06
C GLY A 283 7.65 26.97 -10.36
N GLN A 284 7.90 28.07 -11.07
CA GLN A 284 8.46 29.33 -10.52
C GLN A 284 9.67 29.10 -9.59
N HIS A 285 10.52 28.14 -9.95
CA HIS A 285 11.64 27.70 -9.12
C HIS A 285 12.85 28.64 -9.19
N THR A 286 13.56 28.76 -8.08
CA THR A 286 14.87 29.40 -8.02
C THR A 286 15.92 28.62 -8.80
N MET A 287 17.06 29.24 -9.11
CA MET A 287 18.14 28.58 -9.84
C MET A 287 18.75 27.38 -9.08
N GLU A 288 18.74 27.41 -7.73
CA GLU A 288 19.17 26.25 -6.93
C GLU A 288 18.17 25.10 -7.00
N GLU A 289 16.88 25.39 -6.92
CA GLU A 289 15.82 24.37 -7.02
C GLU A 289 15.82 23.68 -8.39
N ASN A 290 16.03 24.44 -9.48
CA ASN A 290 16.18 23.87 -10.81
C ASN A 290 17.39 22.93 -10.93
N LYS A 291 18.51 23.23 -10.24
CA LYS A 291 19.67 22.31 -10.20
C LYS A 291 19.34 21.03 -9.42
N ARG A 292 18.67 21.16 -8.26
CA ARG A 292 18.24 20.00 -7.46
C ARG A 292 17.24 19.13 -8.23
N MET A 293 16.30 19.75 -8.93
CA MET A 293 15.37 19.05 -9.81
C MET A 293 16.09 18.35 -10.97
N GLY A 294 17.15 18.96 -11.52
CA GLY A 294 18.07 18.31 -12.46
C GLY A 294 18.66 17.02 -11.92
N VAL A 295 19.15 17.06 -10.68
CA VAL A 295 19.67 15.85 -10.00
C VAL A 295 18.57 14.81 -9.80
N ILE A 296 17.38 15.20 -9.35
CA ILE A 296 16.25 14.28 -9.16
C ILE A 296 15.84 13.62 -10.48
N PHE A 297 15.82 14.38 -11.58
CA PHE A 297 15.54 13.85 -12.92
C PHE A 297 16.59 12.84 -13.37
N TRP A 298 17.88 13.15 -13.16
CA TRP A 298 18.96 12.20 -13.47
C TRP A 298 18.89 10.95 -12.60
N LEU A 299 18.61 11.09 -11.30
CA LEU A 299 18.39 9.93 -10.42
C LEU A 299 17.22 9.07 -10.91
N PHE A 300 16.12 9.68 -11.36
CA PHE A 300 15.01 8.96 -11.97
C PHE A 300 15.44 8.18 -13.22
N LEU A 301 16.17 8.82 -14.16
CA LEU A 301 16.65 8.17 -15.38
C LEU A 301 17.67 7.05 -15.12
N LEU A 302 18.47 7.15 -14.07
CA LEU A 302 19.48 6.15 -13.73
C LEU A 302 18.88 4.94 -12.99
N ILE A 303 17.69 5.09 -12.40
CA ILE A 303 16.97 4.02 -11.69
C ILE A 303 16.01 3.28 -12.64
N ALA A 304 15.48 3.98 -13.65
CA ALA A 304 14.57 3.43 -14.68
C ALA A 304 15.29 2.53 -15.68
#